data_AF-A0AA90QNB9-F1
#
_entry.id   AF-A0AA90QNB9-F1
#
_cell.length_a   1.000
_cell.length_b   1.000
_cell.length_c   1.000
_cell.angle_alpha   90.00
_cell.angle_beta   90.00
_cell.angle_gamma   90.00
#
_symmetry.space_group_name_H-M   'P 1'
#
loop_
_entity.id
_entity.type
_entity.pdbx_description
1 polymer ?
#
loop_
_entity_poly.entity_id
_entity_poly.type
_entity_poly.pdbx_seq_one_letter_code
_entity_poly.pdbx_strand_id
1 'polypeptide(L)'
;MMKRPFLLPLSSLLAGLLVGVMAVWFSVSQTQPVASLPALKSGYTVSILETGTKVGFFSMQPRYQILISLKNSPYGHSTDLSLYNFDEDMSRYLQQSIVTESTEGITFTQASGHTLFVPRRWYVGGR
;
A
#
# COMPACT_ATOMS: atom_id res chain seq x y z
N MET A 1 -32.00 -1.46 59.93
CA MET A 1 -31.08 -0.58 59.18
C MET A 1 -30.19 -1.43 58.28
N MET A 2 -30.03 -0.99 57.03
CA MET A 2 -29.41 -1.68 55.90
C MET A 2 -27.93 -2.00 56.10
N LYS A 3 -27.41 -2.96 55.32
CA LYS A 3 -26.28 -2.77 54.39
C LYS A 3 -26.27 -3.91 53.36
N ARG A 4 -26.62 -3.59 52.10
CA ARG A 4 -26.50 -4.48 50.93
C ARG A 4 -25.03 -4.50 50.47
N PRO A 5 -24.48 -5.65 50.03
CA PRO A 5 -23.14 -5.67 49.44
C PRO A 5 -23.17 -5.06 48.04
N PHE A 6 -22.19 -4.20 47.78
CA PHE A 6 -21.98 -3.46 46.55
C PHE A 6 -21.41 -4.42 45.49
N LEU A 7 -22.27 -4.92 44.60
CA LEU A 7 -21.84 -5.64 43.40
C LEU A 7 -21.33 -4.63 42.39
N LEU A 8 -20.00 -4.48 42.29
CA LEU A 8 -19.36 -3.85 41.14
C LEU A 8 -19.65 -4.71 39.89
N PRO A 9 -20.19 -4.14 38.80
CA PRO A 9 -20.54 -4.93 37.64
C PRO A 9 -19.27 -5.34 36.90
N LEU A 10 -19.04 -6.65 36.78
CA LEU A 10 -17.98 -7.30 36.01
C LEU A 10 -17.98 -6.94 34.49
N SER A 11 -18.92 -6.10 34.05
CA SER A 11 -19.14 -5.74 32.65
C SER A 11 -18.18 -4.69 32.11
N SER A 12 -17.47 -3.92 32.95
CA SER A 12 -16.55 -2.88 32.46
C SER A 12 -15.22 -3.45 31.97
N LEU A 13 -14.79 -4.63 32.44
CA LEU A 13 -13.51 -5.23 32.05
C LEU A 13 -13.58 -5.90 30.66
N LEU A 14 -14.73 -6.44 30.27
CA LEU A 14 -14.92 -7.02 28.92
C LEU A 14 -15.07 -5.95 27.83
N ALA A 15 -15.63 -4.79 28.17
CA ALA A 15 -15.81 -3.69 27.23
C ALA A 15 -14.47 -3.05 26.80
N GLY A 16 -13.49 -2.95 27.70
CA GLY A 16 -12.15 -2.45 27.35
C GLY A 16 -11.36 -3.37 26.42
N LEU A 17 -11.58 -4.68 26.52
CA LEU A 17 -10.83 -5.68 25.74
C LEU A 17 -11.35 -5.80 24.29
N LEU A 18 -12.65 -5.58 24.07
CA LEU A 18 -13.24 -5.54 22.73
C LEU A 18 -12.92 -4.24 21.96
N VAL A 19 -12.79 -3.11 22.65
CA VAL A 19 -12.38 -1.84 22.01
C VAL A 19 -10.91 -1.89 21.57
N GLY A 20 -10.04 -2.56 22.33
CA GLY A 20 -8.64 -2.77 21.96
C GLY A 20 -8.47 -3.62 20.70
N VAL A 21 -9.26 -4.69 20.53
CA VAL A 21 -9.17 -5.56 19.34
C VAL A 21 -9.74 -4.88 18.09
N MET A 22 -10.77 -4.04 18.23
CA MET A 22 -11.34 -3.27 17.11
C MET A 22 -10.42 -2.13 16.67
N ALA A 23 -9.70 -1.48 17.60
CA ALA A 23 -8.73 -0.44 17.26
C ALA A 23 -7.55 -0.95 16.42
N VAL A 24 -7.21 -2.25 16.54
CA VAL A 24 -6.15 -2.90 15.74
C VAL A 24 -6.61 -3.21 14.32
N TRP A 25 -7.92 -3.36 14.06
CA TRP A 25 -8.44 -3.62 12.71
C TRP A 25 -8.76 -2.34 11.93
N PHE A 26 -8.99 -1.22 12.62
CA PHE A 26 -9.15 0.10 12.01
C PHE A 26 -7.84 0.87 11.86
N SER A 27 -6.67 0.20 11.95
CA SER A 27 -5.53 0.59 11.12
C SER A 27 -5.89 0.33 9.66
N VAL A 28 -6.83 1.14 9.18
CA VAL A 28 -7.05 1.49 7.79
C VAL A 28 -5.68 1.49 7.17
N SER A 29 -5.43 0.53 6.29
CA SER A 29 -4.34 0.57 5.33
C SER A 29 -4.45 1.90 4.60
N GLN A 30 -3.85 2.94 5.16
CA GLN A 30 -3.84 4.24 4.54
C GLN A 30 -2.96 4.08 3.31
N THR A 31 -3.60 4.00 2.15
CA THR A 31 -2.93 4.02 0.87
C THR A 31 -2.25 5.37 0.72
N GLN A 32 -0.97 5.45 1.05
CA GLN A 32 -0.19 6.68 0.98
C GLN A 32 0.64 6.68 -0.31
N PRO A 33 0.57 7.73 -1.15
CA PRO A 33 1.46 7.85 -2.29
C PRO A 33 2.87 8.14 -1.80
N VAL A 34 3.79 7.23 -2.10
CA VAL A 34 5.21 7.34 -1.71
C VAL A 34 6.02 8.01 -2.80
N ALA A 35 5.68 7.73 -4.06
CA ALA A 35 6.29 8.38 -5.21
C ALA A 35 5.27 8.47 -6.36
N SER A 36 5.27 9.62 -7.03
CA SER A 36 4.61 9.79 -8.32
C SER A 36 5.68 10.06 -9.36
N LEU A 37 5.76 9.16 -10.34
CA LEU A 37 6.74 9.27 -11.42
C LEU A 37 6.20 10.21 -12.50
N PRO A 38 7.07 10.83 -13.32
CA PRO A 38 6.64 11.73 -14.38
C PRO A 38 5.60 11.08 -15.30
N ALA A 39 4.65 11.88 -15.79
CA ALA A 39 3.65 11.39 -16.72
C ALA A 39 4.30 10.86 -18.01
N LEU A 40 3.83 9.71 -18.48
CA LEU A 40 4.31 9.06 -19.69
C LEU A 40 3.76 9.76 -20.94
N LYS A 41 4.39 9.53 -22.09
CA LYS A 41 4.01 10.14 -23.38
C LYS A 41 2.55 9.82 -23.76
N SER A 42 2.06 8.67 -23.36
CA SER A 42 0.68 8.23 -23.56
C SER A 42 -0.36 8.88 -22.65
N GLY A 43 0.05 9.70 -21.68
CA GLY A 43 -0.85 10.32 -20.70
C GLY A 43 -1.18 9.44 -19.49
N TYR A 44 -0.58 8.24 -19.38
CA TYR A 44 -0.64 7.44 -18.16
C TYR A 44 0.35 7.96 -17.12
N THR A 45 -0.01 7.82 -15.86
CA THR A 45 0.80 8.10 -14.68
C THR A 45 1.09 6.81 -13.94
N VAL A 46 2.30 6.71 -13.39
CA VAL A 46 2.72 5.60 -12.54
C VAL A 46 2.96 6.15 -11.14
N SER A 47 2.18 5.67 -10.19
CA SER A 47 2.29 6.01 -8.77
C SER A 47 2.63 4.78 -7.96
N ILE A 48 3.43 4.96 -6.92
CA ILE A 48 3.78 3.91 -5.97
C ILE A 48 3.05 4.22 -4.67
N LEU A 49 2.29 3.24 -4.21
CA LEU A 49 1.42 3.34 -3.06
C LEU A 49 1.91 2.39 -1.97
N GLU A 50 2.00 2.87 -0.74
CA GLU A 50 2.13 1.99 0.43
C GLU A 50 0.72 1.61 0.89
N THR A 51 0.37 0.33 0.81
CA THR A 51 -1.00 -0.16 1.00
C THR A 51 -1.18 -0.95 2.30
N GLY A 52 -0.27 -0.82 3.26
CA GLY A 52 -0.29 -1.49 4.55
C GLY A 52 0.92 -2.40 4.75
N THR A 53 0.73 -3.52 5.46
CA THR A 53 1.84 -4.37 5.93
C THR A 53 1.68 -5.81 5.43
N LYS A 54 2.75 -6.36 4.85
CA LYS A 54 2.89 -7.78 4.57
C LYS A 54 3.44 -8.48 5.82
N VAL A 55 2.70 -9.47 6.31
CA VAL A 55 3.10 -10.29 7.47
C VAL A 55 3.76 -11.58 6.98
N GLY A 56 5.00 -11.79 7.36
CA GLY A 56 5.73 -13.05 7.21
C GLY A 56 5.92 -13.76 8.56
N PHE A 57 6.43 -14.99 8.54
CA PHE A 57 6.62 -15.80 9.76
C PHE A 57 7.47 -15.12 10.86
N PHE A 58 8.39 -14.21 10.49
CA PHE A 58 9.26 -13.50 11.44
C PHE A 58 9.42 -12.00 11.14
N SER A 59 8.63 -11.43 10.24
CA SER A 59 8.76 -10.02 9.87
C SER A 59 7.44 -9.36 9.49
N MET A 60 7.35 -8.07 9.77
CA MET A 60 6.31 -7.18 9.27
C MET A 60 7.00 -6.15 8.39
N GLN A 61 6.65 -6.11 7.11
CA GLN A 61 7.24 -5.18 6.15
C GLN A 61 6.14 -4.39 5.44
N PRO A 62 6.36 -3.12 5.09
CA PRO A 62 5.40 -2.38 4.29
C PRO A 62 5.14 -3.08 2.95
N ARG A 63 3.88 -3.05 2.50
CA ARG A 63 3.44 -3.56 1.20
C ARG A 63 3.31 -2.39 0.24
N TYR A 64 3.97 -2.50 -0.89
CA TYR A 64 3.92 -1.50 -1.95
C TYR A 64 3.16 -2.01 -3.16
N GLN A 65 2.46 -1.10 -3.84
CA GLN A 65 1.78 -1.36 -5.10
C GLN A 65 2.14 -0.29 -6.13
N ILE A 66 2.22 -0.70 -7.39
CA ILE A 66 2.22 0.24 -8.51
C ILE A 66 0.78 0.43 -8.97
N LEU A 67 0.36 1.69 -9.05
CA LEU A 67 -0.87 2.12 -9.70
C LEU A 67 -0.54 2.75 -11.05
N ILE A 68 -1.14 2.22 -12.11
CA ILE A 68 -1.09 2.77 -13.47
C ILE A 68 -2.48 3.31 -13.80
N SER A 69 -2.58 4.62 -13.99
CA SER A 69 -3.86 5.28 -14.30
C SER A 69 -3.68 6.32 -15.40
N LEU A 70 -4.76 6.63 -16.11
CA LEU A 70 -4.80 7.82 -16.97
C LEU A 70 -4.74 9.07 -16.09
N LYS A 71 -4.07 10.13 -16.56
CA LYS A 71 -4.06 11.41 -15.86
C LYS A 71 -5.49 11.86 -15.53
N ASN A 72 -5.74 12.19 -14.26
CA ASN A 72 -7.05 12.58 -13.72
C ASN A 72 -8.15 11.49 -13.79
N SER A 73 -7.78 10.22 -14.04
CA SER A 73 -8.73 9.10 -13.98
C SER A 73 -8.83 8.56 -12.56
N PRO A 74 -10.05 8.32 -12.04
CA PRO A 74 -10.23 7.59 -10.80
C PRO A 74 -10.00 6.07 -10.97
N TYR A 75 -9.94 5.59 -12.22
CA TYR A 75 -9.70 4.20 -12.57
C TYR A 75 -8.26 3.97 -12.99
N GLY A 76 -7.71 2.82 -12.57
CA GLY A 76 -6.37 2.38 -12.91
C GLY A 76 -6.14 0.94 -12.51
N HIS A 77 -5.04 0.39 -12.98
CA HIS A 77 -4.58 -0.95 -12.65
C HIS A 77 -3.61 -0.88 -11.49
N SER A 78 -3.83 -1.67 -10.43
CA SER A 78 -2.87 -1.83 -9.35
C SER A 78 -2.27 -3.24 -9.37
N THR A 79 -0.97 -3.31 -9.11
CA THR A 79 -0.25 -4.58 -8.96
C THR A 79 0.77 -4.49 -7.84
N ASP A 80 1.04 -5.61 -7.19
CA ASP A 80 1.99 -5.66 -6.08
C ASP A 80 3.42 -5.41 -6.55
N LEU A 81 4.12 -4.54 -5.83
CA LEU A 81 5.52 -4.23 -6.06
C LEU A 81 6.37 -4.88 -4.97
N SER A 82 7.22 -5.82 -5.38
CA SER A 82 8.25 -6.36 -4.50
C SER A 82 9.47 -5.43 -4.51
N LEU A 83 9.84 -4.88 -3.36
CA LEU A 83 11.05 -4.08 -3.20
C LEU A 83 12.21 -4.96 -2.72
N TYR A 84 13.41 -4.69 -3.22
CA TYR A 84 14.60 -5.52 -3.00
C TYR A 84 15.72 -4.81 -2.23
N ASN A 85 15.39 -3.69 -1.57
CA ASN A 85 16.29 -3.00 -0.65
C ASN A 85 15.43 -2.31 0.42
N PHE A 86 15.45 -2.80 1.67
CA PHE A 86 14.65 -2.21 2.77
C PHE A 86 15.51 -1.40 3.75
N ASP A 87 16.83 -1.42 3.59
CA ASP A 87 17.77 -0.77 4.50
C ASP A 87 18.06 0.69 4.09
N GLU A 88 17.65 1.08 2.88
CA GLU A 88 17.80 2.43 2.34
C GLU A 88 16.52 3.26 2.52
N ASP A 89 16.66 4.60 2.49
CA ASP A 89 15.53 5.51 2.42
C ASP A 89 14.67 5.21 1.17
N MET A 90 13.45 4.72 1.38
CA MET A 90 12.52 4.34 0.32
C MET A 90 12.20 5.47 -0.64
N SER A 91 12.15 6.70 -0.15
CA SER A 91 11.90 7.85 -1.02
C SER A 91 13.04 8.02 -2.03
N ARG A 92 14.28 7.88 -1.56
CA ARG A 92 15.48 7.95 -2.41
C ARG A 92 15.57 6.77 -3.37
N TYR A 93 15.33 5.56 -2.88
CA TYR A 93 15.37 4.34 -3.70
C TYR A 93 14.37 4.41 -4.87
N LEU A 94 13.15 4.89 -4.60
CA LEU A 94 12.12 5.06 -5.62
C LEU A 94 12.42 6.21 -6.58
N GLN A 95 13.04 7.30 -6.13
CA GLN A 95 13.48 8.40 -7.00
C GLN A 95 14.57 7.99 -8.01
N GLN A 96 15.38 6.98 -7.67
CA GLN A 96 16.39 6.41 -8.56
C GLN A 96 15.81 5.37 -9.53
N SER A 97 14.54 5.00 -9.36
CA SER A 97 13.87 4.03 -10.23
C SER A 97 13.40 4.69 -11.53
N ILE A 98 13.34 3.91 -12.60
CA ILE A 98 13.05 4.38 -13.96
C ILE A 98 11.77 3.73 -14.47
N VAL A 99 10.92 4.52 -15.13
CA VAL A 99 9.76 4.02 -15.88
C VAL A 99 10.03 4.17 -17.36
N THR A 100 9.84 3.09 -18.10
CA THR A 100 9.86 3.11 -19.56
C THR A 100 8.54 2.62 -20.10
N GLU A 101 8.10 3.23 -21.20
CA GLU A 101 6.88 2.85 -21.91
C GLU A 101 7.23 2.29 -23.28
N SER A 102 6.58 1.19 -23.65
CA SER A 102 6.59 0.61 -24.99
C SER A 102 5.17 0.48 -25.55
N THR A 103 5.06 -0.03 -26.77
CA THR A 103 3.76 -0.41 -27.36
C THR A 103 3.11 -1.56 -26.59
N GLU A 104 3.91 -2.43 -25.97
CA GLU A 104 3.46 -3.65 -25.30
C GLU A 104 3.07 -3.43 -23.84
N GLY A 105 3.61 -2.40 -23.18
CA GLY A 105 3.34 -2.15 -21.76
C GLY A 105 4.24 -1.10 -21.12
N ILE A 106 4.23 -1.08 -19.80
CA ILE A 106 5.07 -0.23 -18.96
C ILE A 106 6.04 -1.11 -18.19
N THR A 107 7.31 -0.73 -18.19
CA THR A 107 8.35 -1.37 -17.38
C THR A 107 8.81 -0.41 -16.30
N PHE A 108 8.70 -0.84 -15.04
CA PHE A 108 9.29 -0.18 -13.90
C PHE A 108 10.59 -0.90 -13.53
N THR A 109 11.71 -0.18 -13.53
CA THR A 109 13.03 -0.68 -13.18
C THR A 109 13.47 -0.02 -11.88
N GLN A 110 13.65 -0.82 -10.84
CA GLN A 110 14.15 -0.37 -9.55
C GLN A 110 15.63 0.02 -9.60
N ALA A 111 16.09 0.81 -8.64
CA ALA A 111 17.51 1.16 -8.50
C ALA A 111 18.42 -0.09 -8.35
N SER A 112 17.90 -1.16 -7.76
CA SER A 112 18.60 -2.47 -7.67
C SER A 112 18.71 -3.22 -9.00
N GLY A 113 18.08 -2.74 -10.07
CA GLY A 113 18.02 -3.40 -11.39
C GLY A 113 16.84 -4.36 -11.56
N HIS A 114 16.06 -4.65 -10.51
CA HIS A 114 14.88 -5.49 -10.62
C HIS A 114 13.77 -4.80 -11.42
N THR A 115 13.11 -5.54 -12.30
CA THR A 115 12.10 -5.01 -13.21
C THR A 115 10.73 -5.61 -12.96
N LEU A 116 9.70 -4.77 -13.04
CA LEU A 116 8.30 -5.17 -13.11
C LEU A 116 7.72 -4.69 -14.44
N PHE A 117 7.30 -5.64 -15.29
CA PHE A 117 6.61 -5.34 -16.53
C PHE A 117 5.10 -5.51 -16.35
N VAL A 118 4.34 -4.49 -16.73
CA VAL A 118 2.87 -4.52 -16.76
C VAL A 118 2.40 -4.44 -18.22
N PRO A 119 1.75 -5.50 -18.75
CA PRO A 119 1.23 -5.49 -20.11
C PRO A 119 0.16 -4.42 -20.31
N ARG A 120 0.18 -3.76 -21.47
CA ARG A 120 -0.75 -2.69 -21.85
C ARG A 120 -2.22 -3.06 -21.71
N ARG A 121 -2.56 -4.29 -22.09
CA ARG A 121 -3.91 -4.86 -21.99
C ARG A 121 -4.48 -4.93 -20.56
N TRP A 122 -3.64 -4.79 -19.53
CA TRP A 122 -4.10 -4.86 -18.15
C TRP A 122 -4.60 -3.52 -17.63
N TYR A 123 -4.07 -2.38 -18.11
CA TYR A 123 -4.44 -1.06 -17.62
C TYR A 123 -5.18 -0.18 -18.64
N VAL A 124 -5.14 -0.53 -19.92
CA VAL A 124 -5.93 0.16 -20.93
C VAL A 124 -7.42 -0.08 -20.70
N GLY A 125 -8.18 1.01 -20.58
CA GLY A 125 -9.62 0.97 -20.31
C GLY A 125 -10.00 0.91 -18.83
N GLY A 126 -9.02 1.05 -17.91
CA GLY A 126 -9.28 1.14 -16.47
C GLY A 126 -9.62 -0.20 -15.80
N ARG A 127 -8.97 -1.28 -16.24
CA ARG A 127 -9.13 -2.64 -15.71
C ARG A 127 -8.13 -2.99 -14.61
#